data_AF-A0A6N7PPH4-F1
#
_entry.id   AF-A0A6N7PPH4-F1
#
_cell.length_a   1.000
_cell.length_b   1.000
_cell.length_c   1.000
_cell.angle_alpha   90.00
_cell.angle_beta   90.00
_cell.angle_gamma   90.00
#
_symmetry.space_group_name_H-M   'P 1'
#
loop_
_entity.id
_entity.type
_entity.pdbx_description
1 polymer ?
#
loop_
_entity_poly.entity_id
_entity_poly.type
_entity_poly.pdbx_seq_one_letter_code
_entity_poly.pdbx_strand_id
1 'polypeptide(L)'
;MNGLWKKGAVALVLGALLGVTGVASADLPRPAVAQDKGKGPEKAAAAAQKPEDKGKPDDKGKPEDKGKPEAAGADADAGADAAAAPTEAEQKANEEKRKAKKEARKKKSKEEREALKKKVSAALKGQPMAQAMKQELERHARRLARLERVKDLAEEAKDTETTERAQKLIDKENARHEKWMSGYDAKATGAKPEGKGGAK
;
A
#
# COMPACT_ATOMS: atom_id res chain seq x y z
N MET A 1 19.04 11.38 -48.24
CA MET A 1 19.83 12.58 -47.92
C MET A 1 19.78 12.78 -46.42
N ASN A 2 20.93 12.61 -45.78
CA ASN A 2 21.12 12.55 -44.34
C ASN A 2 21.21 13.97 -43.74
N GLY A 3 20.58 14.19 -42.58
CA GLY A 3 20.87 15.31 -41.68
C GLY A 3 20.41 14.89 -40.28
N LEU A 4 21.25 14.35 -39.39
CA LEU A 4 22.56 14.82 -38.90
C LEU A 4 22.49 16.19 -38.22
N TRP A 5 21.58 16.35 -37.26
CA TRP A 5 21.57 17.50 -36.36
C TRP A 5 21.82 17.07 -34.91
N LYS A 6 23.11 17.18 -34.57
CA LYS A 6 23.66 17.81 -33.36
C LYS A 6 23.27 17.21 -32.01
N LYS A 7 24.16 16.30 -31.60
CA LYS A 7 24.54 16.04 -30.21
C LYS A 7 24.89 17.36 -29.51
N GLY A 8 24.11 17.73 -28.49
CA GLY A 8 24.46 18.75 -27.51
C GLY A 8 24.77 18.09 -26.18
N ALA A 9 26.06 17.82 -25.94
CA ALA A 9 26.57 17.40 -24.64
C ALA A 9 26.68 18.64 -23.75
N VAL A 10 25.87 18.71 -22.69
CA VAL A 10 26.09 19.67 -21.59
C VAL A 10 26.65 18.86 -20.43
N ALA A 11 27.97 18.94 -20.30
CA ALA A 11 28.71 18.38 -19.19
C ALA A 11 28.64 19.29 -17.97
N LEU A 12 28.61 18.63 -16.80
CA LEU A 12 29.27 19.03 -15.55
C LEU A 12 28.98 20.43 -14.98
N VAL A 13 28.13 20.45 -13.95
CA VAL A 13 28.39 21.27 -12.76
C VAL A 13 28.51 20.33 -11.56
N LEU A 14 29.77 20.01 -11.24
CA LEU A 14 30.21 19.39 -10.01
C LEU A 14 30.60 20.55 -9.06
N GLY A 15 29.98 20.63 -7.90
CA GLY A 15 30.31 21.59 -6.83
C GLY A 15 29.32 21.42 -5.69
N ALA A 16 29.58 20.54 -4.72
CA ALA A 16 30.34 20.82 -3.50
C ALA A 16 29.68 21.91 -2.63
N LEU A 17 28.99 21.52 -1.55
CA LEU A 17 29.33 21.96 -0.18
C LEU A 17 28.41 21.31 0.87
N LEU A 18 29.03 20.53 1.75
CA LEU A 18 28.92 20.54 3.21
C LEU A 18 27.61 20.99 3.87
N GLY A 19 27.00 20.04 4.60
CA GLY A 19 26.79 20.19 6.04
C GLY A 19 25.54 20.94 6.51
N VAL A 20 24.47 20.20 6.80
CA VAL A 20 23.45 20.60 7.77
C VAL A 20 23.15 19.42 8.70
N THR A 21 23.85 19.48 9.83
CA THR A 21 23.41 19.21 11.22
C THR A 21 22.31 18.17 11.46
N GLY A 22 22.68 17.18 12.27
CA GLY A 22 21.78 16.19 12.84
C GLY A 22 20.70 16.79 13.73
N VAL A 23 19.48 16.28 13.56
CA VAL A 23 18.40 16.43 14.51
C VAL A 23 18.59 15.37 15.59
N ALA A 24 18.93 15.83 16.78
CA ALA A 24 18.89 15.06 18.01
C ALA A 24 17.51 14.41 18.16
N SER A 25 17.51 13.09 18.33
CA SER A 25 16.31 12.34 18.73
C SER A 25 15.95 12.76 20.15
N ALA A 26 14.88 13.54 20.29
CA ALA A 26 14.22 13.74 21.56
C ALA A 26 13.61 12.40 22.00
N ASP A 27 14.13 11.92 23.13
CA ASP A 27 13.68 10.78 23.91
C ASP A 27 12.20 11.00 24.30
N LEU A 28 11.30 10.31 23.61
CA LEU A 28 9.88 10.28 23.98
C LEU A 28 9.67 9.17 25.01
N PRO A 29 9.07 9.46 26.17
CA PRO A 29 8.84 8.47 27.21
C PRO A 29 7.96 7.33 26.68
N ARG A 30 8.55 6.14 26.68
CA ARG A 30 7.89 4.88 26.33
C ARG A 30 6.85 4.57 27.42
N PRO A 31 5.54 4.45 27.10
CA PRO A 31 4.56 4.05 28.11
C PRO A 31 4.85 2.62 28.57
N ALA A 32 4.99 2.46 29.88
CA ALA A 32 5.17 1.20 30.55
C ALA A 32 3.94 0.30 30.29
N VAL A 33 4.12 -0.72 29.46
CA VAL A 33 3.14 -1.82 29.36
C VAL A 33 3.37 -2.71 30.58
N ALA A 34 2.40 -2.70 31.48
CA ALA A 34 2.35 -3.54 32.66
C ALA A 34 2.53 -5.02 32.28
N GLN A 35 3.56 -5.66 32.85
CA GLN A 35 3.69 -7.11 32.88
C GLN A 35 2.69 -7.66 33.89
N ASP A 36 1.58 -8.22 33.42
CA ASP A 36 0.76 -9.09 34.26
C ASP A 36 1.43 -10.47 34.33
N LYS A 37 1.96 -10.77 35.52
CA LYS A 37 2.53 -12.07 35.90
C LYS A 37 1.42 -12.91 36.52
N GLY A 38 0.68 -13.65 35.69
CA GLY A 38 -0.25 -14.70 36.12
C GLY A 38 0.38 -16.09 35.98
N LYS A 39 0.71 -16.73 37.11
CA LYS A 39 1.40 -18.02 37.23
C LYS A 39 0.41 -19.15 37.54
N GLY A 40 0.04 -19.95 36.52
CA GLY A 40 -0.39 -21.38 36.51
C GLY A 40 -1.49 -21.86 37.48
N PRO A 41 -1.72 -23.20 37.62
CA PRO A 41 -1.53 -24.33 36.68
C PRO A 41 -2.78 -25.27 36.62
N GLU A 42 -2.61 -26.48 36.02
CA GLU A 42 -3.48 -27.68 36.10
C GLU A 42 -4.76 -27.70 35.22
N LYS A 43 -5.25 -28.80 34.58
CA LYS A 43 -4.87 -30.22 34.43
C LYS A 43 -5.82 -30.86 33.38
N ALA A 44 -5.40 -31.98 32.78
CA ALA A 44 -6.22 -33.08 32.18
C ALA A 44 -7.16 -32.75 30.99
N ALA A 45 -6.94 -33.27 29.78
CA ALA A 45 -7.08 -34.65 29.28
C ALA A 45 -8.48 -34.98 28.69
N ALA A 46 -8.42 -35.36 27.41
CA ALA A 46 -9.25 -36.35 26.72
C ALA A 46 -10.68 -36.01 26.23
N ALA A 47 -10.98 -36.69 25.11
CA ALA A 47 -12.28 -37.03 24.52
C ALA A 47 -12.88 -36.09 23.46
N ALA A 48 -12.60 -36.50 22.22
CA ALA A 48 -13.49 -36.54 21.06
C ALA A 48 -14.97 -36.17 21.28
N GLN A 49 -15.52 -35.32 20.41
CA GLN A 49 -16.68 -35.63 19.57
C GLN A 49 -16.92 -34.53 18.51
N LYS A 50 -17.09 -34.95 17.26
CA LYS A 50 -17.75 -34.19 16.18
C LYS A 50 -19.14 -33.74 16.65
N PRO A 51 -19.63 -32.59 16.16
CA PRO A 51 -20.86 -32.68 15.39
C PRO A 51 -20.81 -31.85 14.09
N GLU A 52 -21.18 -32.52 13.00
CA GLU A 52 -21.87 -31.90 11.88
C GLU A 52 -23.31 -31.67 12.33
N ASP A 53 -23.81 -30.43 12.35
CA ASP A 53 -25.19 -30.18 11.94
C ASP A 53 -25.46 -28.71 11.59
N LYS A 54 -26.46 -28.58 10.71
CA LYS A 54 -26.98 -27.46 9.96
C LYS A 54 -27.42 -26.27 10.81
N GLY A 55 -27.15 -25.07 10.30
CA GLY A 55 -27.79 -23.86 10.77
C GLY A 55 -27.64 -22.73 9.75
N LYS A 56 -28.54 -22.70 8.77
CA LYS A 56 -28.79 -21.55 7.90
C LYS A 56 -29.63 -20.54 8.71
N PRO A 57 -29.21 -19.28 8.89
CA PRO A 57 -30.14 -18.21 9.22
C PRO A 57 -30.50 -17.49 7.92
N ASP A 58 -31.73 -17.71 7.46
CA ASP A 58 -32.41 -16.78 6.57
C ASP A 58 -32.60 -15.43 7.28
N ASP A 59 -32.25 -14.38 6.55
CA ASP A 59 -33.00 -13.14 6.36
C ASP A 59 -33.83 -12.59 7.54
N LYS A 60 -33.40 -11.43 8.08
CA LYS A 60 -34.25 -10.27 8.40
C LYS A 60 -33.45 -9.22 9.19
N GLY A 61 -33.36 -8.01 8.64
CA GLY A 61 -32.96 -6.85 9.43
C GLY A 61 -32.42 -5.69 8.59
N LYS A 62 -33.30 -5.04 7.82
CA LYS A 62 -33.11 -3.67 7.33
C LYS A 62 -33.45 -2.73 8.50
N PRO A 63 -32.50 -1.97 9.08
CA PRO A 63 -32.88 -0.78 9.83
C PRO A 63 -33.07 0.35 8.83
N GLU A 64 -34.32 0.70 8.57
CA GLU A 64 -34.67 2.06 8.19
C GLU A 64 -34.44 2.93 9.42
N ASP A 65 -33.44 3.79 9.40
CA ASP A 65 -33.36 4.90 10.36
C ASP A 65 -33.42 6.23 9.62
N LYS A 66 -34.58 6.86 9.78
CA LYS A 66 -34.91 8.22 9.37
C LYS A 66 -34.39 9.17 10.45
N GLY A 67 -33.11 9.54 10.35
CA GLY A 67 -32.55 10.65 11.12
C GLY A 67 -32.47 11.93 10.30
N LYS A 68 -33.52 12.76 10.36
CA LYS A 68 -33.51 14.17 9.95
C LYS A 68 -32.87 14.98 11.11
N PRO A 69 -31.75 15.69 10.93
CA PRO A 69 -31.48 16.87 11.72
C PRO A 69 -31.92 18.11 10.94
N GLU A 70 -32.81 18.86 11.56
CA GLU A 70 -33.23 20.19 11.14
C GLU A 70 -32.08 21.17 11.11
N ALA A 71 -32.16 22.09 10.14
CA ALA A 71 -31.27 23.20 9.94
C ALA A 71 -31.41 24.25 11.05
N ALA A 72 -30.29 24.78 11.51
CA ALA A 72 -30.17 26.16 12.00
C ALA A 72 -28.68 26.56 11.99
N GLY A 73 -28.36 27.66 11.30
CA GLY A 73 -27.03 28.27 11.35
C GLY A 73 -26.48 28.65 9.97
N ALA A 74 -27.16 29.59 9.31
CA ALA A 74 -26.59 30.31 8.18
C ALA A 74 -25.60 31.35 8.70
N ASP A 75 -24.37 31.32 8.20
CA ASP A 75 -23.61 32.54 7.93
C ASP A 75 -23.05 32.40 6.52
N ALA A 76 -23.57 33.25 5.66
CA ALA A 76 -23.18 33.39 4.27
C ALA A 76 -21.91 34.24 4.20
N ASP A 77 -20.86 33.70 3.59
CA ASP A 77 -19.91 34.53 2.87
C ASP A 77 -19.87 34.07 1.42
N ALA A 78 -20.18 35.05 0.56
CA ALA A 78 -20.61 34.85 -0.81
C ALA A 78 -19.41 34.75 -1.74
N GLY A 79 -19.09 33.51 -2.12
CA GLY A 79 -18.34 33.18 -3.34
C GLY A 79 -19.19 32.25 -4.20
N ALA A 80 -20.30 32.76 -4.74
CA ALA A 80 -21.23 32.03 -5.58
C ALA A 80 -20.62 31.76 -6.96
N ASP A 81 -19.69 30.80 -7.04
CA ASP A 81 -19.48 30.04 -8.27
C ASP A 81 -20.58 29.00 -8.32
N ALA A 82 -21.68 29.35 -8.97
CA ALA A 82 -22.79 28.46 -9.27
C ALA A 82 -22.30 27.38 -10.24
N ALA A 83 -21.61 26.36 -9.72
CA ALA A 83 -21.34 25.12 -10.42
C ALA A 83 -22.70 24.47 -10.69
N ALA A 84 -23.21 24.68 -11.90
CA ALA A 84 -24.44 24.06 -12.39
C ALA A 84 -24.38 22.56 -12.08
N ALA A 85 -25.43 22.05 -11.42
CA ALA A 85 -25.56 20.63 -11.15
C ALA A 85 -25.38 19.87 -12.49
N PRO A 86 -24.49 18.86 -12.55
CA PRO A 86 -24.22 18.16 -13.79
C PRO A 86 -25.51 17.55 -14.32
N THR A 87 -25.80 17.82 -15.58
CA THR A 87 -27.02 17.38 -16.25
C THR A 87 -27.13 15.85 -16.22
N GLU A 88 -28.34 15.28 -16.25
CA GLU A 88 -28.53 13.81 -16.31
C GLU A 88 -27.75 13.17 -17.48
N ALA A 89 -27.57 13.91 -18.58
CA ALA A 89 -26.77 13.50 -19.72
C ALA A 89 -25.27 13.40 -19.38
N GLU A 90 -24.71 14.37 -18.66
CA GLU A 90 -23.31 14.34 -18.19
C GLU A 90 -23.09 13.24 -17.16
N GLN A 91 -24.05 12.99 -16.28
CA GLN A 91 -23.97 11.90 -15.29
C GLN A 91 -23.89 10.53 -15.98
N LYS A 92 -24.76 10.27 -16.96
CA LYS A 92 -24.72 9.02 -17.75
C LYS A 92 -23.43 8.88 -18.55
N ALA A 93 -22.95 9.96 -19.18
CA ALA A 93 -21.68 9.96 -19.90
C ALA A 93 -20.47 9.68 -18.98
N ASN A 94 -20.46 10.24 -17.76
CA ASN A 94 -19.42 9.95 -16.77
C ASN A 94 -19.49 8.51 -16.25
N GLU A 95 -20.69 7.96 -16.09
CA GLU A 95 -20.88 6.58 -15.64
C GLU A 95 -20.39 5.56 -16.68
N GLU A 96 -20.67 5.81 -17.97
CA GLU A 96 -20.15 5.00 -19.07
C GLU A 96 -18.62 5.09 -19.17
N LYS A 97 -18.04 6.30 -19.07
CA LYS A 97 -16.58 6.49 -19.01
C LYS A 97 -15.96 5.74 -17.82
N ARG A 98 -16.60 5.77 -16.65
CA ARG A 98 -16.14 5.01 -15.47
C ARG A 98 -16.21 3.49 -15.70
N LYS A 99 -17.28 2.98 -16.31
CA LYS A 99 -17.42 1.55 -16.66
C LYS A 99 -16.37 1.11 -17.66
N ALA A 100 -16.15 1.88 -18.74
CA ALA A 100 -15.11 1.61 -19.73
C ALA A 100 -13.70 1.63 -19.11
N LYS A 101 -13.38 2.63 -18.28
CA LYS A 101 -12.11 2.72 -17.55
C LYS A 101 -11.90 1.52 -16.62
N LYS A 102 -12.96 1.05 -15.96
CA LYS A 102 -12.91 -0.12 -15.06
C LYS A 102 -12.63 -1.41 -15.83
N GLU A 103 -13.27 -1.64 -16.96
CA GLU A 103 -13.04 -2.82 -17.80
C GLU A 103 -11.64 -2.82 -18.43
N ALA A 104 -11.16 -1.66 -18.89
CA ALA A 104 -9.79 -1.50 -19.38
C ALA A 104 -8.75 -1.82 -18.28
N ARG A 105 -8.96 -1.30 -17.06
CA ARG A 105 -8.12 -1.61 -15.88
C ARG A 105 -8.10 -3.11 -15.55
N LYS A 106 -9.24 -3.80 -15.63
CA LYS A 106 -9.32 -5.25 -15.39
C LYS A 106 -8.53 -6.06 -16.41
N LYS A 107 -8.65 -5.73 -17.71
CA LYS A 107 -7.89 -6.42 -18.77
C LYS A 107 -6.40 -6.24 -18.59
N LYS A 108 -5.95 -4.98 -18.42
CA LYS A 108 -4.54 -4.65 -18.18
C LYS A 108 -3.99 -5.36 -16.93
N SER A 109 -4.74 -5.34 -15.83
CA SER A 109 -4.34 -6.03 -14.60
C SER A 109 -4.21 -7.55 -14.76
N LYS A 110 -5.09 -8.20 -15.54
CA LYS A 110 -4.98 -9.64 -15.83
C LYS A 110 -3.71 -9.95 -16.63
N GLU A 111 -3.45 -9.19 -17.68
CA GLU A 111 -2.27 -9.36 -18.53
C GLU A 111 -0.97 -9.15 -17.74
N GLU A 112 -0.90 -8.09 -16.93
CA GLU A 112 0.24 -7.82 -16.04
C GLU A 112 0.44 -8.93 -15.02
N ARG A 113 -0.64 -9.44 -14.42
CA ARG A 113 -0.59 -10.54 -13.45
C ARG A 113 -0.09 -11.82 -14.10
N GLU A 114 -0.52 -12.14 -15.31
CA GLU A 114 0.00 -13.31 -16.04
C GLU A 114 1.46 -13.16 -16.42
N ALA A 115 1.88 -11.98 -16.88
CA ALA A 115 3.27 -11.68 -17.19
C ALA A 115 4.16 -11.78 -15.93
N LEU A 116 3.72 -11.23 -14.81
CA LEU A 116 4.39 -11.37 -13.50
C LEU A 116 4.45 -12.82 -13.05
N LYS A 117 3.34 -13.56 -13.17
CA LYS A 117 3.30 -14.98 -12.81
C LYS A 117 4.32 -15.79 -13.61
N LYS A 118 4.41 -15.56 -14.93
CA LYS A 118 5.40 -16.20 -15.81
C LYS A 118 6.84 -15.86 -15.39
N LYS A 119 7.15 -14.58 -15.11
CA LYS A 119 8.47 -14.14 -14.64
C LYS A 119 8.84 -14.78 -13.30
N VAL A 120 7.91 -14.77 -12.35
CA VAL A 120 8.11 -15.36 -11.01
C VAL A 120 8.28 -16.88 -11.10
N SER A 121 7.47 -17.57 -11.91
CA SER A 121 7.62 -19.03 -12.09
C SER A 121 8.94 -19.40 -12.76
N ALA A 122 9.40 -18.60 -13.73
CA ALA A 122 10.70 -18.82 -14.38
C ALA A 122 11.86 -18.57 -13.41
N ALA A 123 11.80 -17.52 -12.60
CA ALA A 123 12.81 -17.20 -11.59
C ALA A 123 12.89 -18.28 -10.49
N LEU A 124 11.75 -18.83 -10.08
CA LEU A 124 11.68 -19.88 -9.06
C LEU A 124 12.07 -21.26 -9.58
N LYS A 125 12.26 -21.46 -10.89
CA LYS A 125 12.63 -22.76 -11.50
C LYS A 125 11.77 -23.94 -11.01
N GLY A 126 10.48 -23.69 -10.77
CA GLY A 126 9.55 -24.70 -10.25
C GLY A 126 9.63 -24.96 -8.74
N GLN A 127 10.53 -24.31 -8.00
CA GLN A 127 10.55 -24.41 -6.55
C GLN A 127 9.35 -23.66 -5.93
N PRO A 128 8.69 -24.26 -4.92
CA PRO A 128 7.63 -23.56 -4.22
C PRO A 128 8.22 -22.35 -3.49
N MET A 129 7.68 -21.16 -3.77
CA MET A 129 8.07 -19.95 -3.06
C MET A 129 7.84 -20.15 -1.56
N ALA A 130 8.86 -19.87 -0.76
CA ALA A 130 8.81 -20.05 0.68
C ALA A 130 7.65 -19.23 1.30
N GLN A 131 7.02 -19.76 2.34
CA GLN A 131 5.83 -19.14 2.94
C GLN A 131 6.11 -17.72 3.45
N ALA A 132 7.30 -17.47 4.00
CA ALA A 132 7.73 -16.15 4.44
C ALA A 132 7.80 -15.13 3.29
N MET A 133 8.35 -15.53 2.13
CA MET A 133 8.40 -14.68 0.92
C MET A 133 7.00 -14.39 0.38
N LYS A 134 6.11 -15.38 0.34
CA LYS A 134 4.71 -15.17 -0.07
C LYS A 134 4.02 -14.15 0.84
N GLN A 135 4.16 -14.29 2.16
CA GLN A 135 3.55 -13.38 3.12
C GLN A 135 4.08 -11.95 2.98
N GLU A 136 5.38 -11.78 2.77
CA GLU A 136 5.93 -10.43 2.58
C GLU A 136 5.48 -9.80 1.27
N LEU A 137 5.48 -10.55 0.16
CA LEU A 137 4.96 -10.06 -1.13
C LEU A 137 3.50 -9.63 -1.01
N GLU A 138 2.67 -10.40 -0.31
CA GLU A 138 1.29 -10.01 -0.06
C GLU A 138 1.17 -8.75 0.80
N ARG A 139 1.99 -8.62 1.86
CA ARG A 139 1.99 -7.43 2.72
C ARG A 139 2.42 -6.19 1.93
N HIS A 140 3.48 -6.31 1.14
CA HIS A 140 4.00 -5.24 0.30
C HIS A 140 2.96 -4.80 -0.75
N ALA A 141 2.37 -5.75 -1.49
CA ALA A 141 1.33 -5.46 -2.47
C ALA A 141 0.10 -4.77 -1.84
N ARG A 142 -0.33 -5.21 -0.64
CA ARG A 142 -1.44 -4.57 0.09
C ARG A 142 -1.10 -3.15 0.53
N ARG A 143 0.15 -2.88 0.93
CA ARG A 143 0.60 -1.53 1.33
C ARG A 143 0.66 -0.61 0.12
N LEU A 144 1.26 -1.05 -1.00
CA LEU A 144 1.29 -0.30 -2.25
C LEU A 144 -0.12 0.04 -2.76
N ALA A 145 -1.02 -0.95 -2.83
CA ALA A 145 -2.40 -0.72 -3.29
C ALA A 145 -3.21 0.25 -2.40
N ARG A 146 -2.81 0.46 -1.14
CA ARG A 146 -3.41 1.50 -0.28
C ARG A 146 -2.81 2.87 -0.60
N LEU A 147 -1.49 2.96 -0.72
CA LEU A 147 -0.80 4.22 -1.02
C LEU A 147 -1.14 4.75 -2.41
N GLU A 148 -1.22 3.87 -3.42
CA GLU A 148 -1.63 4.24 -4.78
C GLU A 148 -3.06 4.77 -4.81
N ARG A 149 -3.99 4.19 -4.04
CA ARG A 149 -5.35 4.74 -3.94
C ARG A 149 -5.37 6.12 -3.29
N VAL A 150 -4.55 6.35 -2.27
CA VAL A 150 -4.43 7.69 -1.65
C VAL A 150 -3.86 8.67 -2.66
N LYS A 151 -2.84 8.28 -3.42
CA LYS A 151 -2.26 9.09 -4.48
C LYS A 151 -3.30 9.42 -5.57
N ASP A 152 -4.02 8.43 -6.08
CA ASP A 152 -5.08 8.62 -7.08
C ASP A 152 -6.16 9.60 -6.59
N LEU A 153 -6.62 9.47 -5.33
CA LEU A 153 -7.61 10.37 -4.75
C LEU A 153 -7.07 11.80 -4.56
N ALA A 154 -5.81 11.94 -4.17
CA ALA A 154 -5.16 13.24 -4.04
C ALA A 154 -4.98 13.93 -5.41
N GLU A 155 -4.61 13.17 -6.44
CA GLU A 155 -4.54 13.66 -7.82
C GLU A 155 -5.93 14.09 -8.33
N GLU A 156 -6.98 13.32 -8.05
CA GLU A 156 -8.37 13.68 -8.38
C GLU A 156 -8.81 14.98 -7.68
N ALA A 157 -8.37 15.20 -6.43
CA ALA A 157 -8.64 16.41 -5.66
C ALA A 157 -7.69 17.59 -5.96
N LYS A 158 -6.67 17.38 -6.83
CA LYS A 158 -5.58 18.34 -7.09
C LYS A 158 -4.79 18.74 -5.84
N ASP A 159 -4.74 17.87 -4.83
CA ASP A 159 -3.92 18.06 -3.63
C ASP A 159 -2.48 17.59 -3.91
N THR A 160 -1.62 18.54 -4.30
CA THR A 160 -0.23 18.28 -4.65
C THR A 160 0.59 17.83 -3.44
N GLU A 161 0.30 18.37 -2.25
CA GLU A 161 1.04 18.02 -1.03
C GLU A 161 0.78 16.56 -0.63
N THR A 162 -0.47 16.13 -0.63
CA THR A 162 -0.81 14.72 -0.33
C THR A 162 -0.29 13.77 -1.41
N THR A 163 -0.29 14.19 -2.68
CA THR A 163 0.28 13.41 -3.79
C THR A 163 1.78 13.16 -3.59
N GLU A 164 2.55 14.21 -3.25
CA GLU A 164 3.99 14.08 -2.97
C GLU A 164 4.27 13.24 -1.73
N ARG A 165 3.49 13.42 -0.65
CA ARG A 165 3.62 12.61 0.58
C ARG A 165 3.33 11.13 0.29
N ALA A 166 2.28 10.82 -0.47
CA ALA A 166 1.95 9.46 -0.88
C ALA A 166 3.07 8.85 -1.73
N GLN A 167 3.64 9.61 -2.67
CA GLN A 167 4.77 9.15 -3.48
C GLN A 167 6.00 8.83 -2.61
N LYS A 168 6.38 9.72 -1.68
CA LYS A 168 7.49 9.47 -0.74
C LYS A 168 7.26 8.21 0.11
N LEU A 169 6.01 7.89 0.46
CA LEU A 169 5.68 6.66 1.20
C LEU A 169 5.78 5.41 0.32
N ILE A 170 5.41 5.50 -0.96
CA ILE A 170 5.60 4.41 -1.94
C ILE A 170 7.09 4.10 -2.08
N ASP A 171 7.94 5.11 -2.22
CA ASP A 171 9.39 4.92 -2.37
C ASP A 171 10.01 4.29 -1.11
N LYS A 172 9.57 4.71 0.08
CA LYS A 172 9.99 4.10 1.36
C LYS A 172 9.53 2.65 1.49
N GLU A 173 8.32 2.33 1.05
CA GLU A 173 7.78 0.97 1.05
C GLU A 173 8.58 0.06 0.11
N ASN A 174 8.94 0.55 -1.08
CA ASN A 174 9.79 -0.15 -2.05
C ASN A 174 11.19 -0.40 -1.47
N ALA A 175 11.83 0.62 -0.90
CA ALA A 175 13.15 0.48 -0.27
C ALA A 175 13.14 -0.52 0.90
N ARG A 176 12.07 -0.55 1.73
CA ARG A 176 11.94 -1.56 2.80
C ARG A 176 11.83 -2.96 2.20
N HIS A 177 11.00 -3.12 1.17
CA HIS A 177 10.78 -4.41 0.53
C HIS A 177 12.08 -4.94 -0.11
N GLU A 178 12.84 -4.09 -0.81
CA GLU A 178 14.15 -4.45 -1.37
C GLU A 178 15.17 -4.85 -0.28
N LYS A 179 15.23 -4.11 0.82
CA LYS A 179 16.07 -4.48 1.98
C LYS A 179 15.65 -5.82 2.58
N TRP A 180 14.35 -6.10 2.61
CA TRP A 180 13.85 -7.39 3.09
C TRP A 180 14.21 -8.53 2.14
N MET A 181 14.03 -8.35 0.82
CA MET A 181 14.35 -9.36 -0.20
C MET A 181 15.85 -9.69 -0.22
N SER A 182 16.72 -8.68 -0.16
CA SER A 182 18.18 -8.90 -0.09
C SER A 182 18.62 -9.65 1.17
N GLY A 183 18.02 -9.35 2.33
CA GLY A 183 18.26 -10.10 3.57
C GLY A 183 17.69 -11.52 3.55
N TYR A 184 16.59 -11.73 2.83
CA TYR A 184 15.97 -13.04 2.66
C TYR A 184 16.85 -13.98 1.84
N ASP A 185 17.38 -13.51 0.70
CA ASP A 185 18.23 -14.32 -0.18
C ASP A 185 19.54 -14.74 0.51
N ALA A 186 20.16 -13.85 1.29
CA ALA A 186 21.34 -14.18 2.08
C ALA A 186 21.06 -15.28 3.12
N LYS A 187 19.89 -15.25 3.76
CA LYS A 187 19.49 -16.26 4.74
C LYS A 187 19.10 -17.59 4.08
N ALA A 188 18.39 -17.53 2.95
CA ALA A 188 17.93 -18.71 2.22
C ALA A 188 19.08 -19.50 1.57
N THR A 189 20.15 -18.82 1.16
CA THR A 189 21.35 -19.45 0.60
C THR A 189 22.29 -20.05 1.65
N GLY A 190 22.00 -19.90 2.95
CA GLY A 190 22.88 -20.39 4.02
C GLY A 190 24.21 -19.63 4.10
N ALA A 191 24.36 -18.54 3.33
CA ALA A 191 25.51 -17.65 3.40
C ALA A 191 25.45 -16.89 4.73
N LYS A 192 26.02 -17.52 5.77
CA LYS A 192 26.30 -16.87 7.05
C LYS A 192 27.05 -15.58 6.71
N PRO A 193 26.55 -14.39 7.07
CA PRO A 193 27.26 -13.15 6.79
C PRO A 193 28.63 -13.30 7.43
N GLU A 194 29.69 -13.27 6.62
CA GLU A 194 31.06 -13.31 7.10
C GLU A 194 31.21 -12.12 8.05
N GLY A 195 31.08 -12.43 9.34
CA GLY A 195 31.25 -11.47 10.39
C GLY A 195 32.66 -10.94 10.21
N LYS A 196 32.76 -9.64 9.95
CA LYS A 196 33.98 -8.84 10.13
C LYS A 196 34.65 -9.35 11.41
N GLY A 197 35.66 -10.20 11.24
CA GLY A 197 36.54 -10.60 12.31
C GLY A 197 37.17 -9.33 12.82
N GLY A 198 36.70 -8.86 13.97
CA GLY A 198 37.37 -7.82 14.71
C GLY A 198 38.75 -8.34 15.06
N ALA A 199 39.76 -7.88 14.32
CA ALA A 199 41.14 -7.93 14.77
C ALA A 199 41.19 -7.13 16.07
N LYS A 200 41.33 -7.86 17.18
CA LYS A 200 41.84 -7.33 18.44
C LYS A 200 43.35 -7.28 18.36
#